data_AF-G2Q3E5-F1
#
_entry.id   AF-G2Q3E5-F1
#
_cell.length_a   1.000
_cell.length_b   1.000
_cell.length_c   1.000
_cell.angle_alpha   90.00
_cell.angle_beta   90.00
_cell.angle_gamma   90.00
#
_symmetry.space_group_name_H-M   'P 1'
#
loop_
_entity.id
_entity.type
_entity.pdbx_description
1 polymer ?
#
loop_
_entity_poly.entity_id
_entity_poly.type
_entity_poly.pdbx_seq_one_letter_code
_entity_poly.pdbx_strand_id
1 'polypeptide(L)'
;MDLVSTAWSVFTTCYSVYEVVSEAIELNTESQLWNVQMRVERVRFEVWGRTLGFLDEKTGAPKSLDSADGTIKDGGLSDIVQVETANKLICDLLRAISSVLNEFRETAEKYSLGEK
;
A
#
# COMPACT_ATOMS: atom_id res chain seq x y z
N MET A 1 6.27 -16.72 -8.52
CA MET A 1 5.78 -15.33 -8.43
C MET A 1 7.00 -14.45 -8.58
N ASP A 2 7.04 -13.60 -9.60
CA ASP A 2 8.15 -12.67 -9.79
C ASP A 2 8.14 -11.58 -8.69
N LEU A 3 9.25 -10.85 -8.56
CA LEU A 3 9.38 -9.80 -7.53
C LEU A 3 8.38 -8.65 -7.75
N VAL A 4 8.03 -8.35 -9.00
CA VAL A 4 7.12 -7.26 -9.35
C VAL A 4 5.69 -7.55 -8.89
N SER A 5 5.15 -8.72 -9.22
CA SER A 5 3.84 -9.20 -8.80
C SER A 5 3.75 -9.29 -7.27
N THR A 6 4.84 -9.69 -6.63
CA THR A 6 4.95 -9.66 -5.17
C THR A 6 4.88 -8.23 -4.63
N ALA A 7 5.68 -7.30 -5.17
CA ALA A 7 5.67 -5.90 -4.79
C ALA A 7 4.28 -5.27 -5.00
N TRP A 8 3.66 -5.51 -6.15
CA TRP A 8 2.33 -5.02 -6.47
C TRP A 8 1.27 -5.54 -5.50
N SER A 9 1.29 -6.83 -5.17
CA SER A 9 0.36 -7.44 -4.21
C SER A 9 0.51 -6.86 -2.80
N VAL A 10 1.76 -6.71 -2.34
CA VAL A 10 2.04 -6.11 -1.02
C VAL A 10 1.65 -4.63 -1.02
N PHE A 11 1.93 -3.90 -2.10
CA PHE A 11 1.53 -2.51 -2.28
C PHE A 11 0.01 -2.34 -2.20
N THR A 12 -0.76 -3.10 -2.97
CA THR A 12 -2.23 -2.99 -2.99
C THR A 12 -2.85 -3.33 -1.64
N THR A 13 -2.27 -4.29 -0.92
CA THR A 13 -2.66 -4.60 0.46
C THR A 13 -2.42 -3.41 1.39
N CYS A 14 -1.22 -2.85 1.39
CA CYS A 14 -0.89 -1.69 2.24
C CYS A 14 -1.76 -0.48 1.89
N TYR A 15 -1.95 -0.22 0.59
CA TYR A 15 -2.76 0.87 0.09
C TYR A 15 -4.20 0.78 0.60
N SER A 16 -4.82 -0.39 0.47
CA SER A 16 -6.19 -0.62 0.97
C SER A 16 -6.32 -0.41 2.48
N VAL A 17 -5.29 -0.80 3.26
CA VAL A 17 -5.27 -0.55 4.71
C VAL A 17 -5.23 0.95 5.01
N TYR A 18 -4.41 1.72 4.28
CA TYR A 18 -4.38 3.18 4.43
C TYR A 18 -5.73 3.83 4.08
N GLU A 19 -6.44 3.34 3.06
CA GLU A 19 -7.79 3.82 2.74
C GLU A 19 -8.76 3.58 3.91
N VAL A 20 -8.84 2.33 4.39
CA VAL A 20 -9.74 1.94 5.48
C VAL A 20 -9.43 2.70 6.77
N VAL A 21 -8.15 2.80 7.15
CA VAL A 21 -7.76 3.49 8.39
C VAL A 21 -8.03 5.00 8.27
N SER A 22 -7.76 5.60 7.11
CA SER A 22 -8.05 7.02 6.88
C SER A 22 -9.56 7.31 6.99
N GLU A 23 -10.41 6.46 6.41
CA GLU A 23 -11.87 6.58 6.50
C GLU A 23 -12.37 6.38 7.94
N ALA A 24 -11.86 5.36 8.64
CA ALA A 24 -12.24 5.09 10.03
C ALA A 24 -11.88 6.27 10.96
N ILE A 25 -10.72 6.88 10.75
CA ILE A 25 -10.26 8.03 11.54
C ILE A 25 -11.12 9.27 11.26
N GLU A 26 -11.52 9.48 10.00
CA GLU A 26 -12.44 10.55 9.62
C GLU A 26 -13.79 10.43 10.31
N LEU A 27 -14.30 9.21 10.46
CA LEU A 27 -15.61 8.96 11.06
C LEU A 27 -15.60 9.04 12.60
N ASN A 28 -14.46 8.80 13.26
CA ASN A 28 -14.47 8.40 14.67
C ASN A 28 -13.42 9.05 15.56
N THR A 29 -12.66 10.05 15.09
CA THR A 29 -11.60 10.68 15.90
C THR A 29 -11.86 12.14 16.22
N GLU A 30 -11.75 12.48 17.51
CA GLU A 30 -11.67 13.88 17.98
C GLU A 30 -10.31 14.53 17.62
N SER A 31 -9.30 13.71 17.29
CA SER A 31 -7.95 14.18 16.96
C SER A 31 -7.79 14.51 15.48
N GLN A 32 -7.94 15.81 15.16
CA GLN A 32 -7.66 16.37 13.84
C GLN A 32 -6.23 16.11 13.37
N LEU A 33 -5.26 16.00 14.30
CA LEU A 33 -3.87 15.75 13.97
C LEU A 33 -3.65 14.37 13.34
N TRP A 34 -4.23 13.33 13.96
CA TRP A 34 -4.11 11.96 13.44
C TRP A 34 -4.82 11.79 12.11
N ASN A 35 -5.96 12.46 11.93
CA ASN A 35 -6.67 12.52 10.65
C ASN A 35 -5.78 13.08 9.53
N VAL A 36 -5.18 14.25 9.76
CA VAL A 36 -4.29 14.88 8.77
C VAL A 36 -3.07 14.00 8.48
N GLN A 37 -2.42 13.44 9.51
CA GLN A 37 -1.24 12.59 9.32
C GLN A 37 -1.55 11.36 8.48
N MET A 38 -2.66 10.67 8.76
CA MET A 38 -3.03 9.47 8.00
C MET A 38 -3.40 9.79 6.55
N ARG A 39 -4.06 10.93 6.30
CA ARG A 39 -4.30 11.40 4.93
C ARG A 39 -3.01 11.72 4.18
N VAL A 40 -2.03 12.34 4.85
CA VAL A 40 -0.71 12.60 4.25
C VAL A 40 -0.01 11.30 3.88
N GLU A 41 -0.02 10.29 4.75
CA GLU A 41 0.62 9.00 4.45
C GLU A 41 -0.12 8.25 3.33
N ARG A 42 -1.45 8.29 3.29
CA ARG A 42 -2.22 7.75 2.15
C ARG A 42 -1.81 8.42 0.83
N VAL A 43 -1.78 9.74 0.78
CA VAL A 43 -1.37 10.50 -0.42
C VAL A 43 0.07 10.19 -0.81
N ARG A 44 0.98 10.03 0.16
CA ARG A 44 2.37 9.63 -0.12
C ARG A 44 2.41 8.25 -0.78
N PHE A 45 1.59 7.31 -0.30
CA PHE A 45 1.48 5.97 -0.87
C PHE A 45 0.87 5.99 -2.29
N GLU A 46 -0.12 6.84 -2.55
CA GLU A 46 -0.67 7.06 -3.90
C GLU A 46 0.40 7.56 -4.87
N VAL A 47 1.19 8.56 -4.48
CA VAL A 47 2.27 9.12 -5.30
C VAL A 47 3.31 8.04 -5.62
N TRP A 48 3.68 7.21 -4.64
CA TRP A 48 4.57 6.08 -4.87
C TRP A 48 3.95 5.06 -5.83
N GLY A 49 2.69 4.69 -5.63
CA GLY A 49 1.97 3.76 -6.49
C GLY A 49 1.92 4.20 -7.96
N ARG A 50 1.67 5.49 -8.21
CA ARG A 50 1.73 6.09 -9.55
C ARG A 50 3.14 6.05 -10.13
N THR A 51 4.13 6.50 -9.36
CA THR A 51 5.54 6.52 -9.77
C THR A 51 6.05 5.13 -10.15
N LEU A 52 5.65 4.09 -9.40
CA LEU A 52 6.04 2.70 -9.67
C LEU A 52 5.24 2.07 -10.82
N GLY A 53 4.15 2.70 -11.25
CA GLY A 53 3.25 2.21 -12.28
C GLY A 53 2.18 1.24 -11.77
N PHE A 54 1.99 1.11 -10.45
CA PHE A 54 1.01 0.24 -9.81
C PHE A 54 -0.41 0.82 -9.77
N LEU A 55 -0.52 2.15 -9.77
CA LEU A 55 -1.79 2.87 -9.87
C LEU A 55 -1.95 3.50 -11.24
N ASP A 56 -3.20 3.61 -11.70
CA ASP A 56 -3.53 4.40 -12.87
C ASP A 56 -3.38 5.91 -12.57
N GLU A 57 -2.74 6.63 -13.47
CA GLU A 57 -2.41 8.06 -13.28
C GLU A 57 -3.65 8.95 -13.23
N LYS A 58 -4.73 8.57 -13.93
CA LYS A 58 -5.93 9.40 -14.05
C LYS A 58 -6.94 9.11 -12.95
N THR A 59 -7.13 7.84 -12.65
CA THR A 59 -8.18 7.36 -11.74
C THR A 59 -7.64 7.07 -10.35
N GLY A 60 -6.33 6.86 -10.19
CA GLY A 60 -5.74 6.41 -8.92
C GLY A 60 -6.09 4.97 -8.56
N ALA A 61 -6.82 4.24 -9.41
CA ALA A 61 -7.21 2.87 -9.15
C ALA A 61 -6.00 1.93 -9.28
N PRO A 62 -5.90 0.86 -8.46
CA PRO A 62 -4.94 -0.21 -8.67
C PRO A 62 -5.08 -0.80 -10.07
N LYS A 63 -3.98 -0.86 -10.83
CA LYS A 63 -3.97 -1.53 -12.12
C LYS A 63 -4.08 -3.03 -11.94
N SER A 64 -4.84 -3.70 -12.79
CA SER A 64 -5.01 -5.17 -12.73
C SER A 64 -3.71 -5.90 -13.10
N LEU A 65 -3.32 -6.85 -12.27
CA LEU A 65 -2.27 -7.82 -12.60
C LEU A 65 -2.85 -8.88 -13.55
N ASP A 66 -2.17 -9.16 -14.67
CA ASP A 66 -2.49 -10.31 -15.50
C ASP A 66 -1.93 -11.57 -14.83
N SER A 67 -2.84 -12.47 -14.45
CA SER A 67 -2.52 -13.67 -13.69
C SER A 67 -1.80 -14.74 -14.53
N ALA A 68 -1.71 -14.57 -15.85
CA ALA A 68 -1.06 -15.50 -16.76
C ALA A 68 0.47 -15.30 -16.87
N ASP A 69 0.97 -14.07 -16.75
CA ASP A 69 2.38 -13.74 -16.95
C ASP A 69 2.98 -12.80 -15.88
N GLY A 70 2.20 -12.37 -14.88
CA GLY A 70 2.66 -11.49 -13.81
C GLY A 70 2.86 -10.03 -14.26
N THR A 71 2.42 -9.68 -15.46
CA THR A 71 2.52 -8.31 -15.98
C THR A 71 1.33 -7.47 -15.52
N ILE A 72 1.52 -6.16 -15.37
CA ILE A 72 0.44 -5.23 -15.05
C ILE A 72 -0.25 -4.82 -16.36
N LYS A 73 -1.58 -4.99 -16.47
CA LYS A 73 -2.36 -4.61 -17.65
C LYS A 73 -2.36 -3.10 -17.85
N ASP A 74 -2.33 -2.67 -19.12
CA ASP A 74 -2.51 -1.29 -19.57
C ASP A 74 -1.45 -0.25 -19.17
N GLY A 75 -0.25 -0.66 -18.75
CA GLY A 75 0.85 0.29 -18.67
C GLY A 75 2.16 -0.37 -18.34
N GLY A 76 3.19 -0.03 -19.11
CA GLY A 76 4.56 -0.39 -18.78
C GLY A 76 4.85 0.01 -17.33
N LEU A 77 5.38 -0.93 -16.57
CA LEU A 77 5.99 -0.63 -15.27
C LEU A 77 7.03 0.46 -15.48
N SER A 78 7.18 1.35 -14.50
CA SER A 78 8.27 2.33 -14.56
C SER A 78 9.60 1.61 -14.73
N ASP A 79 10.52 2.21 -15.47
CA ASP A 79 11.88 1.69 -15.66
C ASP A 79 12.58 1.42 -14.30
N ILE A 80 12.16 2.12 -13.24
CA ILE A 80 12.64 1.94 -11.85
C ILE A 80 12.37 0.52 -11.35
N VAL A 81 11.19 -0.04 -11.59
CA VAL A 81 10.82 -1.39 -11.10
C VAL A 81 11.49 -2.48 -11.94
N GLN A 82 11.96 -2.15 -13.14
CA GLN A 82 12.71 -3.06 -14.00
C GLN A 82 14.19 -3.20 -13.59
N VAL A 83 14.70 -2.27 -12.78
CA VAL A 83 16.05 -2.37 -12.19
C VAL A 83 16.01 -3.36 -11.02
N GLU A 84 16.69 -4.50 -11.16
CA GLU A 84 16.64 -5.61 -10.19
C GLU A 84 16.92 -5.19 -8.74
N THR A 85 17.95 -4.36 -8.52
CA THR A 85 18.30 -3.86 -7.18
C THR A 85 17.22 -2.95 -6.60
N ALA A 86 16.61 -2.10 -7.44
CA ALA A 86 15.54 -1.21 -7.02
C ALA A 86 14.27 -2.02 -6.69
N ASN A 87 13.96 -3.03 -7.51
CA ASN A 87 12.82 -3.92 -7.28
C ASN A 87 12.92 -4.67 -5.96
N LYS A 88 14.10 -5.23 -5.65
CA LYS A 88 14.34 -5.88 -4.35
C LYS A 88 14.13 -4.91 -3.19
N LEU A 89 14.68 -3.70 -3.30
CA LEU A 89 14.52 -2.67 -2.26
C LEU A 89 13.05 -2.25 -2.09
N ILE A 90 12.31 -2.10 -3.19
CA ILE A 90 10.86 -1.84 -3.17
C ILE A 90 10.12 -2.98 -2.47
N CYS A 91 10.41 -4.24 -2.81
CA CYS A 91 9.81 -5.39 -2.15
C CYS A 91 10.06 -5.40 -0.64
N ASP A 92 11.31 -5.18 -0.24
CA ASP A 92 11.71 -5.21 1.17
C ASP A 92 11.06 -4.07 1.95
N LEU A 93 10.98 -2.87 1.38
CA LEU A 93 10.26 -1.73 1.98
C LEU A 93 8.77 -2.00 2.12
N LEU A 94 8.12 -2.48 1.06
CA LEU A 94 6.68 -2.78 1.10
C LEU A 94 6.36 -3.88 2.12
N ARG A 95 7.22 -4.90 2.25
CA ARG A 95 7.07 -5.93 3.29
C ARG A 95 7.24 -5.36 4.69
N ALA A 96 8.20 -4.46 4.91
CA ALA A 96 8.38 -3.81 6.20
C ALA A 96 7.13 -3.00 6.59
N ILE A 97 6.57 -2.24 5.65
CA ILE A 97 5.31 -1.49 5.85
C ILE A 97 4.16 -2.44 6.16
N SER A 98 4.03 -3.52 5.38
CA SER A 98 3.01 -4.56 5.61
C SER A 98 3.15 -5.20 7.00
N SER A 99 4.37 -5.45 7.48
CA SER A 99 4.63 -5.97 8.83
C SER A 99 4.11 -5.01 9.90
N VAL A 100 4.46 -3.73 9.81
CA VAL A 100 4.01 -2.71 10.78
C VAL A 100 2.49 -2.58 10.78
N LEU A 101 1.85 -2.63 9.61
CA LEU A 101 0.38 -2.59 9.51
C LEU A 101 -0.28 -3.84 10.12
N ASN A 102 0.34 -5.02 9.98
CA ASN A 102 -0.15 -6.23 10.64
C ASN A 102 0.02 -6.16 12.16
N GLU A 103 1.15 -5.67 12.66
CA GLU A 103 1.37 -5.44 14.10
C GLU A 103 0.35 -4.44 14.67
N PHE A 104 0.04 -3.37 13.91
CA PHE A 104 -1.02 -2.44 14.26
C PHE A 104 -2.39 -3.13 14.34
N ARG A 105 -2.74 -3.96 13.36
CA ARG A 105 -4.00 -4.74 13.37
C ARG A 105 -4.08 -5.64 14.60
N GLU A 106 -3.05 -6.46 14.84
CA GLU A 106 -3.02 -7.38 15.98
C GLU A 106 -3.12 -6.63 17.32
N THR A 107 -2.49 -5.46 17.42
CA THR A 107 -2.60 -4.60 18.59
C THR A 107 -4.02 -4.08 18.75
N ALA A 108 -4.64 -3.57 17.69
CA ALA A 108 -6.02 -3.09 17.71
C ALA A 108 -7.03 -4.18 18.08
N GLU A 109 -6.82 -5.42 17.60
CA GLU A 109 -7.62 -6.59 17.96
C GLU A 109 -7.51 -6.93 19.45
N LYS A 110 -6.31 -6.90 20.04
CA LYS A 110 -6.14 -7.10 21.49
C LYS A 110 -6.91 -6.06 22.31
N TYR A 111 -6.82 -4.79 21.91
CA TYR A 111 -7.55 -3.70 22.57
C TYR A 111 -9.07 -3.83 22.41
N SER A 112 -9.57 -4.32 21.26
CA SER A 112 -11.01 -4.51 21.05
C SER A 112 -11.57 -5.69 21.85
N LEU A 113 -10.74 -6.71 22.12
CA LEU A 113 -11.08 -7.86 22.96
C LEU A 113 -10.90 -7.61 24.47
N GLY A 114 -10.37 -6.45 24.86
CA GLY A 114 -10.15 -6.07 26.26
C GLY A 114 -8.95 -6.75 26.92
N GLU A 115 -8.08 -7.40 26.14
CA GLU A 115 -6.82 -7.97 26.60
C GLU A 115 -5.78 -6.84 26.69
N LYS A 116 -5.41 -6.47 27.93
CA LYS A 116 -4.32 -5.52 28.23
C LYS A 116 -3.03 -6.25 28.56
#